data_AF-A0AAJ2H634-F1
#
_entry.id   AF-A0AAJ2H634-F1
#
_cell.length_a   1.000
_cell.length_b   1.000
_cell.length_c   1.000
_cell.angle_alpha   90.00
_cell.angle_beta   90.00
_cell.angle_gamma   90.00
#
_symmetry.space_group_name_H-M   'P 1'
#
loop_
_entity.id
_entity.type
_entity.pdbx_description
1 polymer ?
#
loop_
_entity_poly.entity_id
_entity_poly.type
_entity_poly.pdbx_seq_one_letter_code
_entity_poly.pdbx_strand_id
1 'polypeptide(L)'
;MKASQVREAPIKIFGLLVLHPDQKDLIQKHCFGDCGKISLAGCIDDPQTGGLGVCCETACPWLKAEMDEPYANTMSFGKPHQIYLRAITDNPGETSRTCISCGARTNVAGELPCDH
;
A
#
# COMPACT_ATOMS: atom_id res chain seq x y z
N MET A 1 -22.96 -16.10 -31.31
CA MET A 1 -22.79 -16.31 -29.84
C MET A 1 -22.17 -15.04 -29.28
N LYS A 2 -22.95 -14.20 -28.58
CA LYS A 2 -22.42 -12.95 -27.99
C LYS A 2 -21.81 -13.31 -26.63
N ALA A 3 -20.48 -13.39 -26.57
CA ALA A 3 -19.77 -13.41 -25.30
C ALA A 3 -20.04 -12.05 -24.62
N SER A 4 -20.92 -12.05 -23.62
CA SER A 4 -20.99 -10.94 -22.66
C SER A 4 -19.63 -10.82 -22.02
N GLN A 5 -18.83 -9.86 -22.51
CA GLN A 5 -17.65 -9.40 -21.81
C GLN A 5 -18.14 -8.76 -20.51
N VAL A 6 -18.26 -9.55 -19.45
CA VAL A 6 -18.25 -9.03 -18.10
C VAL A 6 -16.93 -8.28 -18.00
N ARG A 7 -16.99 -6.95 -18.03
CA ARG A 7 -15.82 -6.12 -17.79
C ARG A 7 -15.41 -6.37 -16.33
N GLU A 8 -14.58 -7.38 -16.10
CA GLU A 8 -13.99 -7.63 -14.79
C GLU A 8 -13.30 -6.34 -14.35
N ALA A 9 -13.68 -5.82 -13.18
CA ALA A 9 -13.06 -4.63 -12.64
C ALA A 9 -11.55 -4.90 -12.42
N PRO A 10 -10.67 -3.90 -12.67
CA PRO A 10 -9.24 -4.07 -12.42
C PRO A 10 -8.97 -4.46 -10.97
N ILE A 11 -8.06 -5.41 -10.78
CA ILE A 11 -7.66 -5.87 -9.44
C ILE A 11 -6.72 -4.83 -8.83
N LYS A 12 -7.10 -4.27 -7.67
CA LYS A 12 -6.27 -3.31 -6.93
C LYS A 12 -5.09 -4.04 -6.26
N ILE A 13 -3.88 -3.58 -6.53
CA ILE A 13 -2.62 -4.06 -5.94
C ILE A 13 -1.76 -2.89 -5.47
N PHE A 14 -0.82 -3.17 -4.57
CA PHE A 14 0.03 -2.17 -3.93
C PHE A 14 1.48 -2.31 -4.35
N GLY A 15 2.04 -1.23 -4.91
CA GLY A 15 3.45 -1.09 -5.22
C GLY A 15 4.22 -0.52 -4.03
N LEU A 16 5.22 -1.24 -3.57
CA LEU A 16 6.13 -0.85 -2.49
C LEU A 16 7.47 -0.45 -3.07
N LEU A 17 8.01 0.69 -2.63
CA LEU A 17 9.25 1.29 -3.14
C LEU A 17 10.49 0.56 -2.60
N VAL A 18 10.73 -0.67 -3.06
CA VAL A 18 11.74 -1.59 -2.48
C VAL A 18 13.19 -1.07 -2.59
N LEU A 19 13.47 -0.20 -3.55
CA LEU A 19 14.80 0.39 -3.72
C LEU A 19 14.94 1.80 -3.12
N HIS A 20 13.84 2.42 -2.69
CA HIS A 20 13.90 3.76 -2.11
C HIS A 20 14.54 3.69 -0.72
N PRO A 21 15.56 4.49 -0.40
CA PRO A 21 16.33 4.37 0.84
C PRO A 21 15.46 4.43 2.10
N ASP A 22 14.47 5.33 2.13
CA ASP A 22 13.55 5.47 3.28
C ASP A 22 12.54 4.32 3.46
N GLN A 23 12.44 3.42 2.49
CA GLN A 23 11.47 2.33 2.50
C GLN A 23 12.12 0.96 2.48
N LYS A 24 13.33 0.85 1.91
CA LYS A 24 14.06 -0.41 1.75
C LYS A 24 14.17 -1.20 3.06
N ASP A 25 14.66 -0.57 4.12
CA ASP A 25 14.90 -1.27 5.39
C ASP A 25 13.60 -1.66 6.09
N LEU A 26 12.58 -0.81 6.02
CA LEU A 26 11.24 -1.09 6.53
C LEU A 26 10.60 -2.27 5.79
N ILE A 27 10.72 -2.31 4.45
CA ILE A 27 10.16 -3.37 3.62
C ILE A 27 10.90 -4.67 3.89
N GLN A 28 12.23 -4.63 3.99
CA GLN A 28 13.05 -5.78 4.34
C GLN A 28 12.64 -6.37 5.69
N LYS A 29 12.44 -5.51 6.70
CA LYS A 29 12.06 -5.91 8.05
C LYS A 29 10.63 -6.45 8.12
N HIS A 30 9.65 -5.66 7.68
CA HIS A 30 8.24 -5.96 7.92
C HIS A 30 7.58 -6.74 6.81
N CYS A 31 7.95 -6.50 5.56
CA CYS A 31 7.26 -7.14 4.44
C CYS A 31 7.89 -8.47 4.05
N PHE A 32 9.23 -8.55 4.02
CA PHE A 32 9.96 -9.80 3.78
C PHE A 32 10.23 -10.60 5.07
N GLY A 33 10.23 -9.96 6.24
CA GLY A 33 10.36 -10.63 7.54
C GLY A 33 9.01 -10.98 8.17
N ASP A 34 8.34 -9.99 8.78
CA ASP A 34 7.17 -10.24 9.63
C ASP A 34 5.92 -10.70 8.88
N CYS A 35 5.60 -10.03 7.77
CA CYS A 35 4.37 -10.29 7.02
C CYS A 35 4.56 -11.45 6.03
N GLY A 36 5.66 -11.45 5.27
CA GLY A 36 5.98 -12.47 4.27
C GLY A 36 5.06 -12.49 3.04
N LYS A 37 4.18 -11.48 2.87
CA LYS A 37 3.14 -11.45 1.82
C LYS A 37 3.49 -10.62 0.59
N ILE A 38 4.73 -10.10 0.49
CA ILE A 38 5.19 -9.54 -0.79
C ILE A 38 5.36 -10.68 -1.78
N SER A 39 4.72 -10.54 -2.94
CA SER A 39 5.00 -11.41 -4.07
C SER A 39 6.29 -10.94 -4.75
N LEU A 40 7.37 -11.70 -4.56
CA LEU A 40 8.65 -11.52 -5.28
C LEU A 40 8.51 -11.67 -6.80
N ALA A 41 7.41 -12.26 -7.28
CA ALA A 41 7.13 -12.46 -8.70
C ALA A 41 6.67 -11.18 -9.42
N GLY A 42 6.53 -10.05 -8.72
CA GLY A 42 5.95 -8.81 -9.22
C GLY A 42 6.87 -7.60 -9.16
N CYS A 43 8.18 -7.74 -9.38
CA CYS A 43 9.02 -6.55 -9.54
C CYS A 43 8.61 -5.80 -10.81
N ILE A 44 7.99 -4.63 -10.65
CA ILE A 44 7.70 -3.72 -11.77
C ILE A 44 8.91 -2.81 -11.91
N ASP A 45 9.64 -2.93 -13.01
CA ASP A 45 10.71 -2.00 -13.35
C ASP A 45 10.09 -0.66 -13.74
N ASP A 46 10.18 0.29 -12.82
CA ASP A 46 9.66 1.63 -12.98
C ASP A 46 10.85 2.61 -13.05
N PRO A 47 11.03 3.34 -14.16
CA PRO A 47 12.15 4.26 -14.33
C PRO A 47 12.21 5.40 -13.30
N GLN A 48 11.10 5.72 -12.63
CA GLN A 48 11.04 6.78 -11.62
C GLN A 48 11.36 6.25 -10.22
N THR A 49 10.99 5.02 -9.90
CA THR A 49 11.11 4.46 -8.54
C THR A 49 12.12 3.32 -8.41
N GLY A 50 12.72 2.86 -9.51
CA GLY A 50 13.80 1.87 -9.57
C GLY A 50 13.37 0.42 -9.35
N GLY A 51 12.07 0.16 -9.18
CA GLY A 51 11.54 -1.18 -8.89
C GLY A 51 10.46 -1.15 -7.81
N LEU A 52 9.29 -1.71 -8.11
CA LEU A 52 8.20 -1.85 -7.14
C LEU A 52 8.01 -3.31 -6.74
N GLY A 53 8.00 -3.58 -5.43
CA GLY A 53 7.51 -4.85 -4.89
C GLY A 53 6.00 -4.87 -4.84
N VAL A 54 5.36 -5.99 -5.19
CA VAL A 54 3.88 -6.08 -5.23
C VAL A 54 3.34 -6.73 -3.96
N CYS A 55 2.37 -6.07 -3.34
CA CYS A 55 1.57 -6.56 -2.23
C CYS A 55 0.09 -6.59 -2.63
N CYS A 56 -0.59 -7.71 -2.37
CA CYS A 56 -2.02 -7.87 -2.68
C CYS A 56 -2.93 -7.67 -1.46
N GLU A 57 -2.35 -7.44 -0.28
CA GLU A 57 -3.09 -7.32 0.97
C GLU A 57 -3.70 -5.92 1.10
N THR A 58 -5.02 -5.88 1.25
CA THR A 58 -5.78 -4.65 1.42
C THR A 58 -5.50 -3.99 2.76
N ALA A 59 -5.39 -4.77 3.84
CA ALA A 59 -5.06 -4.30 5.18
C ALA A 59 -3.57 -4.50 5.47
N CYS A 60 -2.87 -3.41 5.76
CA CYS A 60 -1.47 -3.45 6.18
C CYS A 60 -1.33 -2.81 7.57
N PRO A 61 -0.82 -3.54 8.59
CA PRO A 61 -0.65 -3.00 9.94
C PRO A 61 0.42 -1.91 10.00
N TRP A 62 1.38 -1.96 9.09
CA TRP A 62 2.51 -1.03 8.95
C TRP A 62 2.22 0.12 8.00
N LEU A 63 0.96 0.34 7.61
CA LEU A 63 0.59 1.35 6.63
C LEU A 63 0.89 2.75 7.16
N LYS A 64 1.75 3.48 6.44
CA LYS A 64 1.98 4.91 6.66
C LYS A 64 1.05 5.74 5.80
N ALA A 65 1.06 5.48 4.48
CA ALA A 65 0.25 6.19 3.50
C ALA A 65 0.05 5.34 2.25
N GLU A 66 -1.03 5.61 1.53
CA GLU A 66 -1.39 4.99 0.26
C GLU A 66 -1.96 6.07 -0.66
N MET A 67 -1.77 5.92 -1.97
CA MET A 67 -2.40 6.81 -2.95
C MET A 67 -3.91 6.54 -3.07
N ASP A 68 -4.70 7.60 -3.19
CA ASP A 68 -6.14 7.49 -3.47
C ASP A 68 -6.43 7.11 -4.94
N GLU A 69 -5.49 7.40 -5.85
CA GLU A 69 -5.58 7.13 -7.28
C GLU A 69 -4.51 6.13 -7.76
N PRO A 70 -4.79 5.35 -8.81
CA PRO A 70 -3.84 4.39 -9.34
C PRO A 70 -2.63 5.10 -9.96
N TYR A 71 -1.44 4.71 -9.53
CA TYR A 71 -0.17 5.16 -10.11
C TYR A 71 0.02 4.62 -11.52
N ALA A 72 -0.30 3.34 -11.73
CA ALA A 72 -0.13 2.67 -13.02
C ALA A 72 -1.15 1.54 -13.21
N ASN A 73 -1.23 1.04 -14.44
CA ASN A 73 -2.01 -0.15 -14.79
C ASN A 73 -1.08 -1.22 -15.36
N THR A 74 -1.29 -2.48 -15.02
CA THR A 74 -0.53 -3.60 -15.56
C THR A 74 -1.44 -4.80 -15.84
N MET A 75 -0.97 -5.74 -16.66
CA MET A 75 -1.64 -7.01 -16.91
C MET A 75 -0.86 -8.13 -16.19
N SER A 76 -1.53 -8.86 -15.31
CA SER A 76 -0.94 -10.00 -14.61
C SER A 76 -1.91 -11.17 -14.61
N PHE A 77 -1.41 -12.38 -14.87
CA PHE A 77 -2.23 -13.61 -15.00
C PHE A 77 -3.45 -13.46 -15.93
N GLY A 78 -3.32 -12.67 -17.01
CA GLY A 78 -4.41 -12.42 -17.97
C GLY A 78 -5.50 -11.48 -17.46
N LYS A 79 -5.31 -10.82 -16.32
CA LYS A 79 -6.27 -9.89 -15.73
C LYS A 79 -5.71 -8.46 -15.59
N PRO A 80 -6.53 -7.42 -15.76
CA PRO A 80 -6.12 -6.04 -15.51
C PRO A 80 -5.89 -5.81 -14.02
N HIS A 81 -4.79 -5.17 -13.69
CA HIS A 81 -4.41 -4.77 -12.35
C HIS A 81 -4.12 -3.28 -12.30
N GLN A 82 -4.53 -2.63 -11.21
CA GLN A 82 -4.23 -1.24 -10.90
C GLN A 82 -3.26 -1.17 -9.74
N ILE A 83 -2.13 -0.47 -9.95
CA ILE A 83 -1.06 -0.33 -8.99
C ILE A 83 -1.26 0.97 -8.24
N TYR A 84 -1.34 0.89 -6.91
CA TYR A 84 -1.37 2.02 -6.01
C TYR A 84 -0.07 2.03 -5.21
N LEU A 85 0.61 3.17 -5.11
CA LEU A 85 1.82 3.22 -4.29
C LEU A 85 1.44 3.25 -2.81
N ARG A 86 2.20 2.50 -2.03
CA ARG A 86 2.05 2.42 -0.59
C ARG A 86 3.40 2.63 0.09
N ALA A 87 3.40 3.45 1.12
CA ALA A 87 4.52 3.61 2.03
C ALA A 87 4.19 2.96 3.37
N ILE A 88 5.22 2.43 4.02
CA ILE A 88 5.12 1.77 5.32
C ILE A 88 5.94 2.49 6.39
N THR A 89 5.69 2.11 7.64
CA THR A 89 6.33 2.65 8.86
C THR A 89 6.66 1.51 9.83
N ASP A 90 7.56 1.78 10.79
CA ASP A 90 7.87 0.91 11.92
C ASP A 90 6.82 0.97 13.05
N ASN A 91 5.86 1.91 12.97
CA ASN A 91 4.83 2.11 13.98
C ASN A 91 3.50 1.50 13.52
N PRO A 92 3.09 0.33 14.07
CA PRO A 92 1.86 -0.30 13.66
C PRO A 92 0.66 0.52 14.17
N GLY A 93 -0.28 0.84 13.29
CA GLY A 93 -1.51 1.56 13.67
C GLY A 93 -1.42 3.09 13.65
N GLU A 94 -0.31 3.68 13.19
CA GLU A 94 -0.20 5.13 12.94
C GLU A 94 -0.88 5.52 11.60
N THR A 95 -2.04 4.91 11.32
CA THR A 95 -2.87 5.27 10.16
C THR A 95 -3.37 6.68 10.41
N SER A 96 -2.81 7.67 9.70
CA SER A 96 -3.13 9.09 9.89
C SER A 96 -4.59 9.36 9.57
N ARG A 97 -5.48 9.16 10.54
CA ARG A 97 -6.80 9.80 10.56
C ARG A 97 -6.54 11.25 10.96
N THR A 98 -6.46 12.14 9.97
CA THR A 98 -6.54 13.57 10.26
C THR A 98 -7.94 13.83 10.85
N CYS A 99 -8.02 14.30 12.10
CA CYS A 99 -9.26 14.84 12.64
C CYS A 99 -9.63 16.07 11.80
N ILE A 100 -10.65 15.95 10.94
CA ILE A 100 -11.13 17.08 10.11
C ILE A 100 -11.63 18.24 10.98
N SER A 101 -11.99 17.98 12.25
CA SER A 101 -12.50 18.98 13.18
C SER A 101 -11.44 19.75 13.95
N CYS A 102 -10.17 19.30 14.03
CA CYS A 102 -9.23 19.84 15.00
C CYS A 102 -7.82 20.20 14.50
N GLY A 103 -7.41 19.80 13.29
CA GLY A 103 -6.09 20.15 12.74
C GLY A 103 -4.87 19.69 13.56
N ALA A 104 -5.07 18.97 14.66
CA ALA A 104 -4.02 18.47 15.53
C ALA A 104 -3.65 17.02 15.17
N ARG A 105 -2.34 16.76 15.08
CA ARG A 105 -1.79 15.40 14.96
C ARG A 105 -1.85 14.75 16.34
N THR A 106 -2.79 13.85 16.59
CA THR A 106 -2.83 13.09 17.85
C THR A 106 -2.04 11.79 17.66
N ASN A 107 -0.95 11.65 18.41
CA ASN A 107 -0.27 10.37 18.60
C ASN A 107 -1.19 9.47 19.43
N VAL A 108 -1.61 8.33 18.89
CA VAL A 108 -2.38 7.34 19.63
C VAL A 108 -1.41 6.56 20.53
N ALA A 109 -1.22 7.06 21.74
CA ALA A 109 -0.74 6.30 22.88
C ALA A 109 -1.30 6.93 24.15
N GLY A 110 -2.43 6.41 24.63
CA GLY A 110 -3.04 6.80 25.89
C GLY A 110 -4.43 7.41 25.73
N GLU A 111 -5.39 6.74 26.35
CA GLU A 111 -6.74 7.22 26.63
C GLU A 111 -6.74 8.67 27.13
N LEU A 112 -7.66 9.50 26.63
CA LEU A 112 -8.30 10.58 27.40
C LEU A 112 -9.71 10.82 26.81
N PRO A 113 -10.74 10.97 27.66
CA PRO A 113 -12.12 11.08 27.22
C PRO A 113 -12.41 12.46 26.64
N CYS A 114 -13.18 12.51 25.57
CA CYS A 114 -13.79 13.74 25.10
C CYS A 114 -14.89 14.15 26.09
N ASP A 115 -14.64 15.19 26.89
CA ASP A 115 -15.65 15.90 27.66
C ASP A 115 -15.82 17.29 27.03
N HIS A 116 -16.94 17.49 26.33
CA HIS A 116 -17.74 18.72 26.24
C HIS A 116 -19.04 18.45 25.49
#